data_AF-A8NM36-F1
#
_entry.id   AF-A8NM36-F1
#
_cell.length_a   1.000
_cell.length_b   1.000
_cell.length_c   1.000
_cell.angle_alpha   90.00
_cell.angle_beta   90.00
_cell.angle_gamma   90.00
#
_symmetry.space_group_name_H-M   'P 1'
#
loop_
_entity.id
_entity.type
_entity.pdbx_description
1 polymer ?
#
loop_
_entity_poly.entity_id
_entity_poly.type
_entity_poly.pdbx_seq_one_letter_code
_entity_poly.pdbx_strand_id
1 'polypeptide(L)'
;MNRISALALLVCLALPAFATIQDSITKFPKTDYDFVIVGGGQAGCVVANRLTENPRFNVLVIEAGPSHENVLNAQVPGFSLELRNTTYDYNYTSTPVPHLNNRVFSVTRGRILGGCSSHNGMFYTRGSSSDYDRWATVTGDPGWSWKKLFPYILKNERWVKPNRDVDITGMYDPKVHNTKGMTFVSLTNFPDDSDAKIRQAADEIGGDFGWNVDYNSGDPLGVG
;
A
#
# COMPACT_ATOMS: atom_id res chain seq x y z
N MET A 1 24.04 -39.72 38.68
CA MET A 1 24.30 -39.04 37.39
C MET A 1 23.24 -39.46 36.41
N ASN A 2 22.42 -38.51 35.93
CA ASN A 2 21.65 -38.51 34.67
C ASN A 2 20.47 -37.55 34.80
N ARG A 3 20.64 -36.31 34.31
CA ARG A 3 19.54 -35.40 34.01
C ARG A 3 19.52 -35.23 32.50
N ILE A 4 18.49 -35.78 31.87
CA ILE A 4 18.16 -35.54 30.46
C ILE A 4 17.41 -34.20 30.44
N SER A 5 18.04 -33.17 29.90
CA SER A 5 17.39 -31.88 29.63
C SER A 5 16.73 -31.96 28.25
N ALA A 6 15.40 -31.93 28.21
CA ALA A 6 14.63 -31.83 26.98
C ALA A 6 14.75 -30.40 26.41
N LEU A 7 15.32 -30.27 25.22
CA LEU A 7 15.33 -29.04 24.45
C LEU A 7 14.02 -28.97 23.66
N ALA A 8 13.05 -28.19 24.15
CA ALA A 8 11.83 -27.91 23.41
C ALA A 8 12.15 -26.89 22.29
N LEU A 9 12.22 -27.37 21.06
CA LEU A 9 12.28 -26.52 19.87
C LEU A 9 10.90 -25.85 19.71
N LEU A 10 10.77 -24.57 20.08
CA LEU A 10 9.58 -23.78 19.77
C LEU A 10 9.59 -23.48 18.27
N VAL A 11 8.96 -24.35 17.48
CA VAL A 11 8.63 -24.04 16.09
C VAL A 11 7.43 -23.08 16.13
N CYS A 12 7.69 -21.79 15.97
CA CYS A 12 6.63 -20.83 15.65
C CYS A 12 6.13 -21.12 14.23
N LEU A 13 5.22 -22.09 14.10
CA LEU A 13 4.39 -22.24 12.92
C LEU A 13 3.53 -20.97 12.83
N ALA A 14 3.83 -20.11 11.85
CA ALA A 14 2.91 -19.07 11.44
C ALA A 14 1.65 -19.76 10.90
N LEU A 15 0.63 -19.90 11.75
CA LEU A 15 -0.66 -20.39 11.30
C LEU A 15 -1.24 -19.36 10.34
N PRO A 16 -1.67 -19.75 9.13
CA PRO A 16 -2.32 -18.82 8.22
C PRO A 16 -3.57 -18.25 8.90
N ALA A 17 -3.66 -16.93 8.96
CA ALA A 17 -4.88 -16.26 9.36
C ALA A 17 -5.94 -16.49 8.27
N PHE A 18 -6.98 -17.25 8.58
CA PHE A 18 -8.11 -17.46 7.68
C PHE A 18 -9.14 -16.36 7.94
N ALA A 19 -9.45 -15.59 6.90
CA ALA A 19 -10.58 -14.66 6.90
C ALA A 19 -11.73 -15.28 6.12
N THR A 20 -12.95 -15.00 6.54
CA THR A 20 -14.17 -15.35 5.80
C THR A 20 -14.94 -14.06 5.53
N ILE A 21 -15.22 -13.80 4.26
CA ILE A 21 -16.07 -12.68 3.84
C ILE A 21 -17.51 -13.13 3.95
N GLN A 22 -18.31 -12.41 4.73
CA GLN A 22 -19.76 -12.61 4.82
C GLN A 22 -20.48 -11.39 4.27
N ASP A 23 -21.43 -11.64 3.38
CA ASP A 23 -22.26 -10.62 2.72
C ASP A 23 -23.60 -10.38 3.43
N SER A 24 -23.91 -11.17 4.47
CA SER A 24 -25.15 -11.08 5.24
C SER A 24 -24.88 -11.19 6.74
N ILE A 25 -25.46 -10.26 7.51
CA ILE A 25 -25.37 -10.25 8.97
C ILE A 25 -25.87 -11.56 9.61
N THR A 26 -26.82 -12.24 8.95
CA THR A 26 -27.39 -13.51 9.46
C THR A 26 -26.43 -14.69 9.39
N LYS A 27 -25.38 -14.61 8.57
CA LYS A 27 -24.34 -15.64 8.43
C LYS A 27 -23.16 -15.42 9.36
N PHE A 28 -23.09 -14.29 10.08
CA PHE A 28 -21.98 -14.02 10.98
C PHE A 28 -22.02 -14.97 12.18
N PRO A 29 -20.86 -15.52 12.57
CA PRO A 29 -20.78 -16.28 13.81
C PRO A 29 -21.14 -15.36 14.98
N LYS A 30 -21.97 -15.88 15.89
CA LYS A 30 -22.21 -15.24 17.18
C LYS A 30 -21.00 -15.49 18.08
N THR A 31 -19.99 -14.64 17.93
CA THR A 31 -18.76 -14.67 18.72
C THR A 31 -18.47 -13.27 19.25
N ASP A 32 -17.77 -13.21 20.38
CA ASP A 32 -17.19 -11.97 20.85
C ASP A 32 -15.94 -11.65 20.02
N TYR A 33 -15.79 -10.37 19.66
CA TYR A 33 -14.66 -9.85 18.92
C TYR A 33 -13.83 -8.94 19.83
N ASP A 34 -12.52 -9.14 19.85
CA ASP A 34 -11.59 -8.30 20.59
C ASP A 34 -11.42 -6.94 19.91
N PHE A 35 -11.51 -6.91 18.58
CA PHE A 35 -11.37 -5.69 17.80
C PHE A 35 -12.43 -5.62 16.70
N VAL A 36 -13.00 -4.42 16.54
CA VAL A 36 -13.88 -4.08 15.42
C VAL A 36 -13.24 -2.96 14.61
N ILE A 37 -12.95 -3.24 13.36
CA ILE A 37 -12.35 -2.30 12.41
C ILE A 37 -13.45 -1.82 11.47
N VAL A 38 -13.72 -0.52 11.49
CA VAL A 38 -14.68 0.13 10.61
C VAL A 38 -13.96 0.60 9.35
N GLY A 39 -14.21 -0.08 8.23
CA GLY A 39 -13.54 0.10 6.95
C GLY A 39 -12.49 -0.96 6.69
N GLY A 40 -12.76 -1.85 5.75
CA GLY A 40 -11.82 -2.81 5.18
C GLY A 40 -10.95 -2.17 4.09
N GLY A 41 -10.47 -0.95 4.31
CA GLY A 41 -9.60 -0.23 3.38
C GLY A 41 -8.11 -0.57 3.57
N GLN A 42 -7.23 0.15 2.86
CA GLN A 42 -5.78 -0.06 2.88
C GLN A 42 -5.18 -0.20 4.30
N ALA A 43 -5.45 0.75 5.21
CA ALA A 43 -4.95 0.67 6.58
C ALA A 43 -5.73 -0.35 7.43
N GLY A 44 -7.05 -0.42 7.28
CA GLY A 44 -7.92 -1.32 8.03
C GLY A 44 -7.54 -2.79 7.81
N CYS A 45 -7.30 -3.19 6.56
CA CYS A 45 -6.84 -4.53 6.22
C CYS A 45 -5.45 -4.84 6.79
N VAL A 46 -4.52 -3.87 6.81
CA VAL A 46 -3.20 -4.06 7.44
C VAL A 46 -3.35 -4.28 8.94
N VAL A 47 -4.13 -3.46 9.63
CA VAL A 47 -4.37 -3.61 11.08
C VAL A 47 -5.03 -4.95 11.37
N ALA A 48 -6.07 -5.33 10.62
CA ALA A 48 -6.77 -6.61 10.76
C ALA A 48 -5.82 -7.80 10.59
N ASN A 49 -4.99 -7.77 9.55
CA ASN A 49 -4.03 -8.83 9.25
C ASN A 49 -2.97 -8.94 10.36
N ARG A 50 -2.46 -7.83 10.90
CA ARG A 50 -1.46 -7.86 11.97
C ARG A 50 -2.02 -8.27 13.32
N LEU A 51 -3.23 -7.85 13.67
CA LEU A 51 -3.87 -8.27 14.92
C LEU A 51 -4.13 -9.78 14.92
N THR A 52 -4.57 -10.33 13.78
CA THR A 52 -4.86 -11.77 13.64
C THR A 52 -3.61 -12.65 13.54
N GLU A 53 -2.39 -12.09 13.51
CA GLU A 53 -1.15 -12.86 13.73
C GLU A 53 -1.11 -13.48 15.14
N ASN A 54 -1.82 -12.89 16.11
CA ASN A 54 -2.06 -13.50 17.41
C ASN A 54 -3.36 -14.33 17.33
N PRO A 55 -3.30 -15.68 17.41
CA PRO A 55 -4.47 -16.54 17.23
C PRO A 55 -5.50 -16.43 18.38
N ARG A 56 -5.19 -15.65 19.43
CA ARG A 56 -6.13 -15.36 20.52
C ARG A 56 -7.10 -14.23 20.20
N PHE A 57 -6.83 -13.42 19.17
CA PHE A 57 -7.66 -12.27 18.83
C PHE A 57 -8.67 -12.61 17.75
N ASN A 58 -9.95 -12.37 18.05
CA ASN A 58 -11.04 -12.35 17.08
C ASN A 58 -11.21 -10.93 16.56
N VAL A 59 -11.06 -10.73 15.24
CA VAL A 59 -11.15 -9.41 14.61
C VAL A 59 -12.31 -9.38 13.63
N LEU A 60 -13.21 -8.41 13.79
CA LEU A 60 -14.27 -8.11 12.84
C LEU A 60 -13.88 -6.91 11.99
N VAL A 61 -13.99 -7.03 10.67
CA VAL A 61 -13.87 -5.90 9.74
C VAL A 61 -15.25 -5.63 9.13
N ILE A 62 -15.72 -4.40 9.22
CA ILE A 62 -16.98 -3.95 8.63
C ILE A 62 -16.64 -3.05 7.44
N GLU A 63 -16.86 -3.54 6.23
CA GLU A 63 -16.65 -2.78 4.99
C GLU A 63 -17.99 -2.41 4.36
N ALA A 64 -18.11 -1.17 3.87
CA ALA A 64 -19.35 -0.66 3.28
C ALA A 64 -19.52 -1.06 1.81
N GLY A 65 -18.41 -1.34 1.13
CA GLY A 65 -18.36 -1.84 -0.23
C GLY A 65 -18.40 -3.37 -0.35
N PRO A 66 -18.61 -3.89 -1.56
CA PRO A 66 -18.55 -5.32 -1.84
C PRO A 66 -17.10 -5.86 -1.79
N SER A 67 -16.94 -7.18 -1.91
CA SER A 67 -15.63 -7.81 -2.11
C SER A 67 -14.97 -7.33 -3.41
N HIS A 68 -13.64 -7.33 -3.45
CA HIS A 68 -12.85 -7.11 -4.67
C HIS A 68 -12.63 -8.41 -5.48
N GLU A 69 -13.04 -9.56 -4.93
CA GLU A 69 -12.94 -10.84 -5.63
C GLU A 69 -13.79 -10.81 -6.91
N ASN A 70 -13.21 -11.33 -7.99
CA ASN A 70 -13.84 -11.38 -9.32
C ASN A 70 -14.20 -10.01 -9.93
N VAL A 71 -13.65 -8.91 -9.43
CA VAL A 71 -13.81 -7.57 -10.02
C VAL A 71 -12.63 -7.30 -10.96
N LEU A 72 -12.80 -7.60 -12.26
CA LEU A 72 -11.73 -7.47 -13.26
C LEU A 72 -11.08 -6.08 -13.28
N ASN A 73 -11.89 -5.02 -13.17
CA ASN A 73 -11.40 -3.64 -13.20
C ASN A 73 -10.52 -3.28 -11.99
N ALA A 74 -10.63 -4.02 -10.87
CA ALA A 74 -9.76 -3.88 -9.70
C ALA A 74 -8.50 -4.75 -9.77
N GLN A 75 -8.46 -5.72 -10.68
CA GLN A 75 -7.35 -6.67 -10.84
C GLN A 75 -6.40 -6.28 -11.98
N VAL A 76 -6.91 -5.65 -13.03
CA VAL A 76 -6.14 -5.24 -14.20
C VAL A 76 -5.69 -3.79 -14.02
N PRO A 77 -4.37 -3.50 -13.90
CA PRO A 77 -3.85 -2.14 -13.69
C PRO A 77 -4.44 -1.05 -14.59
N GLY A 78 -4.54 -1.35 -15.89
CA GLY A 78 -5.02 -0.41 -16.89
C GLY A 78 -6.51 -0.09 -16.81
N PHE A 79 -7.29 -0.82 -16.00
CA PHE A 79 -8.73 -0.63 -15.84
C PHE A 79 -9.11 0.09 -14.55
N SER A 80 -8.14 0.51 -13.73
CA SER A 80 -8.40 1.20 -12.45
C SER A 80 -9.32 2.42 -12.58
N LEU A 81 -9.27 3.15 -13.70
CA LEU A 81 -10.14 4.30 -13.96
C LEU A 81 -11.62 3.92 -14.19
N GLU A 82 -11.89 2.69 -14.63
CA GLU A 82 -13.24 2.17 -14.90
C GLU A 82 -14.05 1.88 -13.62
N LEU A 83 -13.42 1.98 -12.45
CA LEU A 83 -14.11 1.82 -11.16
C LEU A 83 -14.75 3.13 -10.67
N ARG A 84 -14.38 4.28 -11.26
CA ARG A 84 -14.92 5.60 -10.89
C ARG A 84 -16.38 5.72 -11.33
N ASN A 85 -17.20 6.47 -10.58
CA ASN A 85 -18.62 6.63 -10.91
C ASN A 85 -19.42 5.30 -10.97
N THR A 86 -18.94 4.26 -10.28
CA THR A 86 -19.61 2.96 -10.18
C THR A 86 -20.04 2.66 -8.75
N THR A 87 -20.52 1.45 -8.47
CA THR A 87 -20.81 0.96 -7.11
C THR A 87 -19.56 0.83 -6.23
N TYR A 88 -18.37 0.79 -6.84
CA TYR A 88 -17.06 0.68 -6.17
C TYR A 88 -16.43 2.03 -5.83
N ASP A 89 -17.09 3.14 -6.15
CA ASP A 89 -16.71 4.50 -5.76
C ASP A 89 -17.80 5.07 -4.84
N TYR A 90 -17.39 5.81 -3.81
CA TYR A 90 -18.33 6.59 -2.99
C TYR A 90 -18.97 7.73 -3.77
N ASN A 91 -18.37 8.15 -4.88
CA ASN A 91 -18.89 9.21 -5.76
C ASN A 91 -19.05 10.55 -5.03
N TYR A 92 -18.15 10.83 -4.09
CA TYR A 92 -18.14 12.12 -3.41
C TYR A 92 -17.84 13.25 -4.39
N THR A 93 -18.37 14.42 -4.08
CA THR A 93 -18.05 15.67 -4.77
C THR A 93 -17.60 16.71 -3.74
N SER A 94 -16.75 17.64 -4.17
CA SER A 94 -16.43 18.81 -3.35
C SER A 94 -17.64 19.74 -3.27
N THR A 95 -17.67 20.63 -2.26
CA THR A 95 -18.47 21.85 -2.39
C THR A 95 -17.92 22.73 -3.52
N PRO A 96 -18.68 23.72 -4.03
CA PRO A 96 -18.14 24.72 -4.94
C PRO A 96 -16.89 25.37 -4.36
N VAL A 97 -15.81 25.44 -5.13
CA VAL A 97 -14.52 26.02 -4.68
C VAL A 97 -14.40 27.45 -5.20
N PRO A 98 -14.49 28.50 -4.35
CA PRO A 98 -14.54 29.89 -4.82
C PRO A 98 -13.32 30.31 -5.64
N HIS A 99 -12.13 29.90 -5.20
CA HIS A 99 -10.85 30.19 -5.87
C HIS A 99 -10.67 29.40 -7.19
N LEU A 100 -11.60 28.52 -7.54
CA LEU A 100 -11.59 27.74 -8.78
C LEU A 100 -12.87 27.96 -9.58
N ASN A 101 -13.36 29.22 -9.62
CA ASN A 101 -14.59 29.63 -10.32
C ASN A 101 -15.83 28.86 -9.89
N ASN A 102 -15.95 28.57 -8.59
CA ASN A 102 -17.04 27.78 -8.01
C ASN A 102 -17.23 26.40 -8.64
N ARG A 103 -16.19 25.84 -9.27
CA ARG A 103 -16.24 24.47 -9.81
C ARG A 103 -16.44 23.45 -8.68
N VAL A 104 -17.16 22.38 -9.02
CA VAL A 104 -17.34 21.19 -8.20
C VAL A 104 -16.52 20.07 -8.82
N PHE A 105 -15.75 19.37 -7.99
CA PHE A 105 -14.83 18.31 -8.43
C PHE A 105 -15.27 16.96 -7.87
N SER A 106 -15.11 15.92 -8.68
CA SER A 106 -15.23 14.53 -8.19
C SER A 106 -14.10 14.21 -7.22
N VAL A 107 -14.45 13.61 -6.08
CA VAL A 107 -13.52 13.17 -5.04
C VAL A 107 -13.66 11.65 -4.89
N THR A 108 -13.12 10.94 -5.87
CA THR A 108 -13.19 9.48 -5.94
C THR A 108 -12.55 8.82 -4.73
N ARG A 109 -13.29 7.94 -4.04
CA ARG A 109 -12.83 7.12 -2.91
C ARG A 109 -13.35 5.69 -3.10
N GLY A 110 -12.46 4.70 -3.00
CA GLY A 110 -12.82 3.29 -3.15
C GLY A 110 -13.82 2.84 -2.06
N ARG A 111 -14.97 2.34 -2.51
CA ARG A 111 -16.02 1.68 -1.74
C ARG A 111 -16.06 0.20 -2.12
N ILE A 112 -15.05 -0.53 -1.69
CA ILE A 112 -14.79 -1.94 -2.03
C ILE A 112 -13.84 -2.49 -0.96
N LEU A 113 -13.80 -3.81 -0.71
CA LEU A 113 -12.78 -4.40 0.16
C LEU A 113 -11.37 -4.13 -0.39
N GLY A 114 -10.47 -3.65 0.46
CA GLY A 114 -9.18 -3.00 0.13
C GLY A 114 -9.28 -1.49 -0.03
N GLY A 115 -10.47 -0.94 -0.21
CA GLY A 115 -10.75 0.48 -0.34
C GLY A 115 -10.01 1.10 -1.51
N CYS A 116 -9.34 2.22 -1.26
CA CYS A 116 -8.59 2.91 -2.31
C CYS A 116 -7.42 2.08 -2.88
N SER A 117 -6.88 1.07 -2.18
CA SER A 117 -5.81 0.22 -2.75
C SER A 117 -6.31 -0.74 -3.82
N SER A 118 -7.60 -1.08 -3.83
CA SER A 118 -8.23 -1.87 -4.90
C SER A 118 -8.72 -1.02 -6.08
N HIS A 119 -8.52 0.30 -5.99
CA HIS A 119 -9.11 1.30 -6.89
C HIS A 119 -8.06 2.28 -7.48
N ASN A 120 -6.91 2.47 -6.82
CA ASN A 120 -5.92 3.48 -7.20
C ASN A 120 -5.13 3.11 -8.48
N GLY A 121 -4.27 4.03 -8.92
CA GLY A 121 -3.37 3.81 -10.06
C GLY A 121 -2.09 3.03 -9.74
N MET A 122 -1.99 2.43 -8.55
CA MET A 122 -0.88 1.60 -8.08
C MET A 122 0.53 2.22 -8.09
N PHE A 123 0.64 3.54 -8.22
CA PHE A 123 1.90 4.24 -7.97
C PHE A 123 2.39 3.98 -6.53
N TYR A 124 3.63 3.53 -6.41
CA TYR A 124 4.26 3.26 -5.13
C TYR A 124 5.31 4.34 -4.83
N THR A 125 4.93 5.30 -4.01
CA THR A 125 5.77 6.42 -3.57
C THR A 125 5.76 6.50 -2.05
N ARG A 126 6.93 6.76 -1.44
CA ARG A 126 7.08 6.86 0.02
C ARG A 126 7.04 8.32 0.51
N GLY A 127 7.31 9.30 -0.35
CA GLY A 127 7.51 10.69 0.07
C GLY A 127 8.93 10.94 0.60
N SER A 128 9.20 12.19 1.02
CA SER A 128 10.54 12.57 1.48
C SER A 128 10.76 12.18 2.95
N SER A 129 12.01 11.92 3.32
CA SER A 129 12.40 11.74 4.73
C SER A 129 11.96 12.92 5.61
N SER A 130 12.01 14.13 5.05
CA SER A 130 11.59 15.35 5.73
C SER A 130 10.09 15.40 6.07
N ASP A 131 9.22 14.73 5.31
CA ASP A 131 7.78 14.67 5.61
C ASP A 131 7.51 13.91 6.91
N TYR A 132 8.20 12.79 7.09
CA TYR A 132 8.09 11.95 8.29
C TYR A 132 8.76 12.59 9.50
N ASP A 133 9.92 13.22 9.32
CA ASP A 133 10.59 13.96 10.40
C ASP A 133 9.76 15.18 10.83
N ARG A 134 9.04 15.81 9.89
CA ARG A 134 8.06 16.84 10.22
C ARG A 134 6.87 16.25 10.99
N TRP A 135 6.37 15.06 10.67
CA TRP A 135 5.34 14.40 11.48
C TRP A 135 5.81 14.15 12.91
N ALA A 136 7.03 13.64 13.08
CA ALA A 136 7.62 13.45 14.40
C ALA A 136 7.69 14.75 15.20
N THR A 137 8.07 15.84 14.54
CA THR A 137 8.15 17.17 15.16
C THR A 137 6.77 17.69 15.56
N VAL A 138 5.80 17.64 14.65
CA VAL A 138 4.43 18.16 14.88
C VAL A 138 3.69 17.37 15.95
N THR A 139 3.88 16.06 15.98
CA THR A 139 3.22 15.17 16.97
C THR A 139 3.96 15.10 18.30
N GLY A 140 5.24 15.49 18.34
CA GLY A 140 6.12 15.29 19.50
C GLY A 140 6.53 13.82 19.71
N ASP A 141 6.23 12.93 18.78
CA ASP A 141 6.54 11.50 18.86
C ASP A 141 7.63 11.11 17.84
N PRO A 142 8.86 10.80 18.29
CA PRO A 142 9.95 10.41 17.40
C PRO A 142 9.68 9.10 16.65
N GLY A 143 8.70 8.30 17.08
CA GLY A 143 8.24 7.09 16.39
C GLY A 143 7.79 7.36 14.94
N TRP A 144 7.35 8.57 14.62
CA TRP A 144 6.97 8.98 13.27
C TRP A 144 8.11 9.43 12.36
N SER A 145 9.34 9.54 12.88
CA SER A 145 10.49 9.97 12.06
C SER A 145 10.80 8.98 10.94
N TRP A 146 11.41 9.45 9.85
CA TRP A 146 11.81 8.60 8.73
C TRP A 146 12.64 7.41 9.21
N LYS A 147 13.62 7.68 10.07
CA LYS A 147 14.50 6.65 10.63
C LYS A 147 13.74 5.56 11.39
N LYS A 148 12.63 5.89 12.06
CA LYS A 148 11.84 4.94 12.84
C LYS A 148 10.80 4.20 12.00
N LEU A 149 10.24 4.86 10.99
CA LEU A 149 9.24 4.26 10.10
C LEU A 149 9.83 3.47 8.94
N PHE A 150 11.02 3.82 8.44
CA PHE A 150 11.64 3.16 7.28
C PHE A 150 11.72 1.62 7.40
N PRO A 151 12.06 1.03 8.57
CA PRO A 151 11.99 -0.42 8.75
C PRO A 151 10.58 -1.01 8.55
N TYR A 152 9.52 -0.28 8.91
CA TYR A 152 8.13 -0.71 8.70
C TYR A 152 7.70 -0.56 7.24
N ILE A 153 8.17 0.48 6.56
CA ILE A 153 7.99 0.66 5.12
C ILE A 153 8.58 -0.55 4.38
N LEU A 154 9.83 -0.90 4.69
CA LEU A 154 10.47 -2.10 4.15
C LEU A 154 9.75 -3.38 4.56
N LYS A 155 9.27 -3.51 5.80
CA LYS A 155 8.50 -4.68 6.25
C LYS A 155 7.23 -4.91 5.41
N ASN A 156 6.60 -3.84 4.92
CA ASN A 156 5.42 -3.94 4.07
C ASN A 156 5.75 -4.40 2.65
N GLU A 157 6.87 -3.91 2.09
CA GLU A 157 7.22 -4.07 0.69
C GLU A 157 7.81 -5.45 0.34
N ARG A 158 7.36 -5.98 -0.80
CA ARG A 158 7.96 -7.08 -1.53
C ARG A 158 8.22 -6.65 -2.97
N TRP A 159 9.42 -6.15 -3.21
CA TRP A 159 9.93 -5.88 -4.53
C TRP A 159 10.02 -7.19 -5.33
N VAL A 160 9.52 -7.16 -6.57
CA VAL A 160 9.60 -8.26 -7.54
C VAL A 160 9.99 -7.73 -8.92
N LYS A 161 10.70 -8.56 -9.69
CA LYS A 161 10.99 -8.25 -11.10
C LYS A 161 9.66 -8.11 -11.86
N PRO A 162 9.56 -7.17 -12.82
CA PRO A 162 8.45 -7.16 -13.77
C PRO A 162 8.23 -8.54 -14.40
N ASN A 163 6.98 -8.87 -14.72
CA ASN A 163 6.57 -10.14 -15.32
C ASN A 163 6.83 -10.19 -16.85
N ARG A 164 7.65 -9.28 -17.35
CA ARG A 164 8.15 -9.28 -18.72
C ARG A 164 9.66 -9.13 -18.71
N ASP A 165 10.30 -9.58 -19.78
CA ASP A 165 11.75 -9.43 -19.90
C ASP A 165 12.09 -8.01 -20.34
N VAL A 166 12.10 -7.11 -19.36
CA VAL A 166 12.49 -5.71 -19.49
C VAL A 166 13.83 -5.51 -18.77
N ASP A 167 14.73 -4.76 -19.39
CA ASP A 167 15.96 -4.34 -18.72
C ASP A 167 15.61 -3.26 -17.70
N ILE A 168 15.95 -3.53 -16.44
CA ILE A 168 15.68 -2.68 -15.28
C ILE A 168 16.97 -2.12 -14.67
N THR A 169 18.09 -2.29 -15.37
CA THR A 169 19.39 -1.83 -14.89
C THR A 169 19.37 -0.31 -14.71
N GLY A 170 19.70 0.16 -13.51
CA GLY A 170 19.72 1.60 -13.19
C GLY A 170 18.34 2.26 -13.11
N MET A 171 17.26 1.48 -12.97
CA MET A 171 15.89 1.98 -12.80
C MET A 171 15.39 1.94 -11.34
N TYR A 172 16.18 1.41 -10.40
CA TYR A 172 15.88 1.40 -8.97
C TYR A 172 17.16 1.12 -8.16
N ASP A 173 17.18 1.47 -6.88
CA ASP A 173 18.26 1.10 -5.95
C ASP A 173 17.83 -0.08 -5.05
N PRO A 174 18.34 -1.30 -5.27
CA PRO A 174 17.95 -2.46 -4.46
C PRO A 174 18.26 -2.30 -2.95
N LYS A 175 19.12 -1.36 -2.55
CA LYS A 175 19.43 -1.10 -1.13
C LYS A 175 18.28 -0.48 -0.36
N VAL A 176 17.38 0.21 -1.05
CA VAL A 176 16.22 0.86 -0.42
C VAL A 176 14.94 0.06 -0.58
N HIS A 177 15.03 -1.19 -1.05
CA HIS A 177 13.88 -2.07 -1.26
C HIS A 177 13.99 -3.37 -0.46
N ASN A 178 12.85 -3.93 -0.08
CA ASN A 178 12.77 -5.24 0.56
C ASN A 178 12.03 -6.25 -0.33
N THR A 179 12.41 -7.53 -0.26
CA THR A 179 11.85 -8.61 -1.08
C THR A 179 10.97 -9.58 -0.29
N LYS A 180 10.70 -9.27 0.99
CA LYS A 180 10.08 -10.21 1.93
C LYS A 180 8.71 -9.79 2.46
N GLY A 181 8.28 -8.55 2.23
CA GLY A 181 7.00 -8.04 2.73
C GLY A 181 5.78 -8.67 2.08
N MET A 182 4.62 -8.03 2.24
CA MET A 182 3.33 -8.55 1.79
C MET A 182 2.83 -7.87 0.50
N THR A 183 3.15 -6.60 0.31
CA THR A 183 2.71 -5.82 -0.85
C THR A 183 3.72 -5.96 -1.98
N PHE A 184 3.30 -6.55 -3.09
CA PHE A 184 4.11 -6.64 -4.29
C PHE A 184 4.33 -5.25 -4.90
N VAL A 185 5.58 -4.94 -5.23
CA VAL A 185 5.98 -3.70 -5.92
C VAL A 185 6.91 -4.10 -7.06
N SER A 186 6.72 -3.53 -8.25
CA SER A 186 7.58 -3.74 -9.40
C SER A 186 7.68 -2.47 -10.23
N LEU A 187 8.67 -2.44 -11.13
CA LEU A 187 8.66 -1.50 -12.24
C LEU A 187 7.57 -1.87 -13.26
N THR A 188 7.36 -1.00 -14.25
CA THR A 188 6.37 -1.23 -15.32
C THR A 188 6.70 -2.49 -16.14
N ASN A 189 5.66 -3.20 -16.57
CA ASN A 189 5.80 -4.26 -17.58
C ASN A 189 5.82 -3.71 -19.01
N PHE A 190 5.47 -2.43 -19.19
CA PHE A 190 5.27 -1.78 -20.48
C PHE A 190 6.09 -0.48 -20.49
N PRO A 191 7.40 -0.56 -20.77
CA PRO A 191 8.19 0.65 -21.03
C PRO A 191 7.67 1.34 -22.29
N ASP A 192 7.79 2.66 -22.32
CA ASP A 192 7.35 3.51 -23.42
C ASP A 192 8.55 4.23 -24.07
N ASP A 193 8.43 4.55 -25.36
CA ASP A 193 9.47 5.28 -26.10
C ASP A 193 9.77 6.67 -25.49
N SER A 194 8.85 7.22 -24.70
CA SER A 194 9.06 8.45 -23.95
C SER A 194 10.03 8.30 -22.77
N ASP A 195 10.22 7.10 -22.22
CA ASP A 195 11.09 6.88 -21.06
C ASP A 195 12.54 7.28 -21.34
N ALA A 196 13.05 6.90 -22.52
CA ALA A 196 14.41 7.27 -22.95
C ALA A 196 14.56 8.79 -23.17
N LYS A 197 13.51 9.45 -23.69
CA LYS A 197 13.49 10.90 -23.92
C LYS A 197 13.44 11.67 -22.61
N ILE A 198 12.67 11.18 -21.64
CA ILE A 198 12.58 11.75 -20.29
C ILE A 198 13.94 11.65 -19.59
N ARG A 199 14.61 10.49 -19.69
CA ARG A 199 15.96 10.31 -19.14
C ARG A 199 16.97 11.25 -19.77
N GLN A 200 16.99 11.36 -21.10
CA GLN A 200 17.87 12.29 -21.80
C GLN A 200 17.63 13.74 -21.37
N ALA A 201 16.36 14.16 -21.27
CA ALA A 201 16.02 15.50 -20.81
C ALA A 201 16.47 15.76 -19.36
N ALA A 202 16.37 14.76 -18.49
CA ALA A 202 16.85 14.84 -17.10
C ALA A 202 18.38 15.06 -17.04
N ASP A 203 19.13 14.36 -17.89
CA ASP A 203 20.59 14.50 -18.00
C ASP A 203 21.01 15.87 -18.58
N GLU A 204 20.25 16.39 -19.56
CA GLU A 204 20.52 17.69 -20.18
C GLU A 204 20.20 18.87 -19.26
N ILE A 205 19.09 18.80 -18.50
CA ILE A 205 18.63 19.89 -17.63
C ILE A 205 19.37 19.87 -16.28
N GLY A 206 19.53 18.68 -15.68
CA GLY A 206 20.13 18.51 -14.37
C GLY A 206 19.39 19.25 -13.24
N GLY A 207 20.10 19.53 -12.15
CA GLY A 207 19.55 20.22 -10.98
C GLY A 207 18.33 19.49 -10.39
N ASP A 208 17.25 20.24 -10.15
CA ASP A 208 15.98 19.70 -9.61
C ASP A 208 15.29 18.70 -10.55
N PHE A 209 15.72 18.61 -11.81
CA PHE A 209 15.22 17.67 -12.81
C PHE A 209 16.23 16.57 -13.16
N GLY A 210 17.34 16.47 -12.43
CA GLY A 210 18.34 15.44 -12.65
C GLY A 210 17.79 14.03 -12.45
N TRP A 211 18.41 13.03 -13.08
CA TRP A 211 18.00 11.64 -12.93
C TRP A 211 18.15 11.18 -11.47
N ASN A 212 17.06 10.74 -10.88
CA ASN A 212 17.01 10.10 -9.57
C ASN A 212 16.80 8.61 -9.79
N VAL A 213 17.79 7.79 -9.41
CA VAL A 213 17.69 6.33 -9.57
C VAL A 213 16.53 5.75 -8.76
N ASP A 214 16.19 6.36 -7.62
CA ASP A 214 15.15 5.84 -6.73
C ASP A 214 14.57 6.93 -5.81
N TYR A 215 13.45 7.51 -6.21
CA TYR A 215 12.74 8.52 -5.42
C TYR A 215 12.16 7.97 -4.10
N ASN A 216 12.17 6.66 -3.90
CA ASN A 216 11.71 6.01 -2.66
C ASN A 216 12.82 5.90 -1.59
N SER A 217 14.03 6.40 -1.87
CA SER A 217 15.16 6.45 -0.94
C SER A 217 14.98 7.41 0.25
N GLY A 218 13.96 8.27 0.20
CA GLY A 218 13.73 9.36 1.16
C GLY A 218 14.21 10.73 0.66
N ASP A 219 14.79 10.77 -0.54
CA ASP A 219 15.05 11.98 -1.31
C ASP A 219 14.38 11.86 -2.69
N PRO A 220 13.15 12.39 -2.85
CA PRO A 220 12.37 12.20 -4.06
C PRO A 220 12.65 13.25 -5.15
N LEU A 221 13.57 14.20 -4.92
CA LEU A 221 13.86 15.25 -5.90
C LEU A 221 14.48 14.67 -7.17
N GLY A 222 14.10 15.20 -8.34
CA GLY A 222 14.56 14.72 -9.64
C GLY A 222 13.52 13.96 -10.43
N VAL A 223 13.99 13.24 -11.46
CA VAL A 223 13.20 12.46 -12.41
C VAL A 223 13.66 11.01 -12.37
N GLY A 224 12.75 10.08 -12.08
CA GLY A 224 13.08 8.67 -11.82
C GLY A 224 11.88 7.77 -11.85
#